data_AF-A0A7Y1VAK3-F1
#
_entry.id   AF-A0A7Y1VAK3-F1
#
_cell.length_a   1.000
_cell.length_b   1.000
_cell.length_c   1.000
_cell.angle_alpha   90.00
_cell.angle_beta   90.00
_cell.angle_gamma   90.00
#
_symmetry.space_group_name_H-M   'P 1'
#
loop_
_entity.id
_entity.type
_entity.pdbx_description
1 polymer ?
#
loop_
_entity_poly.entity_id
_entity_poly.type
_entity_poly.pdbx_seq_one_letter_code
_entity_poly.pdbx_strand_id
1 'polypeptide(L)'
;MSTSLGKKSKMKYDKGSLSKKTLLGLYKNMLKPRMIEEKMLILLRQGKISKWFSGIGQEAISVGVTMAMEDEEYILPMHRNLGVFTTRGIPLFRLFCQWQGK
;
A
#
# COMPACT_ATOMS: atom_id res chain seq x y z
N MET A 1 8.12 38.56 -12.62
CA MET A 1 7.18 37.52 -12.14
C MET A 1 7.98 36.29 -11.76
N SER A 2 8.34 36.14 -10.48
CA SER A 2 9.13 35.01 -9.99
C SER A 2 8.17 33.97 -9.41
N THR A 3 8.04 32.83 -10.07
CA THR A 3 7.29 31.67 -9.58
C THR A 3 7.99 31.09 -8.37
N SER A 4 7.36 31.16 -7.20
CA SER A 4 7.84 30.52 -5.97
C SER A 4 7.82 29.01 -6.14
N LEU A 5 9.01 28.43 -6.32
CA LEU A 5 9.24 26.99 -6.17
C LEU A 5 8.74 26.58 -4.78
N GLY A 6 7.73 25.71 -4.76
CA GLY A 6 7.09 25.23 -3.53
C GLY A 6 8.10 24.77 -2.49
N LYS A 7 7.86 25.15 -1.23
CA LYS A 7 8.64 24.77 -0.04
C LYS A 7 9.12 23.32 -0.13
N LYS A 8 10.42 23.10 -0.38
CA LYS A 8 11.05 21.79 -0.16
C LYS A 8 10.80 21.40 1.28
N SER A 9 10.17 20.24 1.50
CA SER A 9 9.97 19.66 2.83
C SER A 9 11.30 19.64 3.58
N LYS A 10 11.31 20.15 4.82
CA LYS A 10 12.51 20.23 5.70
C LYS A 10 12.91 18.88 6.29
N MET A 11 12.28 17.77 5.91
CA MET A 11 12.66 16.46 6.39
C MET A 11 13.96 15.99 5.71
N LYS A 12 14.99 15.73 6.52
CA LYS A 12 16.20 15.03 6.06
C LYS A 12 15.86 13.54 5.99
N TYR A 13 15.82 12.99 4.78
CA TYR A 13 15.61 11.56 4.57
C TYR A 13 16.96 10.85 4.57
N ASP A 14 17.15 9.91 5.49
CA ASP A 14 18.26 8.97 5.43
C ASP A 14 17.80 7.69 4.72
N LYS A 15 18.55 7.30 3.69
CA LYS A 15 18.31 6.07 2.93
C LYS A 15 19.06 4.86 3.51
N GLY A 16 19.94 5.09 4.49
CA GLY A 16 20.84 4.07 5.03
C GLY A 16 21.63 3.38 3.91
N SER A 17 21.76 2.05 4.03
CA SER A 17 22.43 1.18 3.05
C SER A 17 21.53 0.73 1.88
N LEU A 18 20.31 1.25 1.76
CA LEU A 18 19.36 0.78 0.75
C LEU A 18 19.71 1.28 -0.66
N SER A 19 19.66 0.35 -1.61
CA SER A 19 19.86 0.68 -3.02
C SER A 19 18.68 1.48 -3.59
N LYS A 20 18.93 2.30 -4.62
CA LYS A 20 17.87 3.01 -5.36
C LYS A 20 16.81 2.06 -5.92
N LYS A 21 17.21 0.86 -6.36
CA LYS A 21 16.31 -0.18 -6.86
C LYS A 21 15.37 -0.66 -5.77
N THR A 22 15.89 -0.91 -4.56
CA THR A 22 15.09 -1.31 -3.40
C THR A 22 14.10 -0.23 -3.01
N LEU A 23 14.54 1.03 -2.93
CA LEU A 23 13.67 2.17 -2.61
C LEU A 23 12.52 2.33 -3.62
N LEU A 24 12.80 2.19 -4.92
CA LEU A 24 11.77 2.21 -5.96
C LEU A 24 10.82 1.01 -5.86
N GLY A 25 11.34 -0.18 -5.51
CA GLY A 25 10.52 -1.36 -5.26
C GLY A 25 9.54 -1.15 -4.11
N LEU A 26 10.04 -0.68 -2.95
CA LEU A 26 9.23 -0.33 -1.79
C LEU A 26 8.15 0.70 -2.15
N TYR A 27 8.52 1.77 -2.87
CA TYR A 27 7.56 2.78 -3.30
C TYR A 27 6.45 2.22 -4.18
N LYS A 28 6.78 1.41 -5.20
CA LYS A 28 5.79 0.78 -6.07
C LYS A 28 4.87 -0.16 -5.30
N ASN A 29 5.42 -0.92 -4.35
CA ASN A 29 4.64 -1.84 -3.52
C ASN A 29 3.73 -1.11 -2.52
N MET A 30 4.08 0.10 -2.07
CA MET A 30 3.17 0.96 -1.29
C MET A 30 2.10 1.63 -2.15
N LEU A 31 2.41 1.94 -3.42
CA LEU A 31 1.50 2.65 -4.31
C LEU A 31 0.27 1.80 -4.68
N LYS A 32 0.47 0.51 -4.96
CA LYS A 32 -0.61 -0.41 -5.34
C LYS A 32 -1.75 -0.52 -4.30
N PRO A 33 -1.50 -0.80 -3.01
CA PRO A 33 -2.55 -0.82 -2.00
C PRO A 33 -3.21 0.56 -1.81
N ARG A 34 -2.43 1.67 -1.84
CA ARG A 34 -2.99 3.04 -1.78
C ARG A 34 -4.03 3.29 -2.87
N MET A 35 -3.71 2.95 -4.12
CA MET A 35 -4.63 3.14 -5.25
C MET A 35 -5.91 2.30 -5.12
N ILE A 36 -5.80 1.08 -4.60
CA ILE A 36 -6.97 0.21 -4.35
C ILE A 36 -7.86 0.87 -3.29
N GLU A 37 -7.29 1.31 -2.17
CA GLU A 37 -8.07 1.91 -1.09
C GLU A 37 -8.76 3.21 -1.50
N GLU A 38 -8.08 4.09 -2.23
CA GLU A 38 -8.67 5.31 -2.78
C GLU A 38 -9.87 4.98 -3.69
N LYS A 39 -9.70 3.99 -4.59
CA LYS A 39 -10.79 3.55 -5.47
C LYS A 39 -11.96 2.96 -4.68
N MET A 40 -11.70 2.15 -3.66
CA MET A 40 -12.75 1.55 -2.84
C MET A 40 -13.50 2.59 -2.01
N LEU A 41 -12.81 3.61 -1.50
CA LEU A 41 -13.47 4.74 -0.83
C LEU A 41 -14.38 5.52 -1.79
N ILE A 42 -13.98 5.71 -3.04
CA ILE A 42 -14.85 6.32 -4.07
C ILE A 42 -16.08 5.44 -4.30
N LEU A 43 -15.91 4.13 -4.48
CA LEU A 43 -17.02 3.20 -4.69
C LEU A 43 -17.98 3.12 -3.50
N LEU A 44 -17.46 3.19 -2.28
CA LEU A 44 -18.25 3.28 -1.04
C LEU A 44 -19.10 4.54 -1.03
N ARG A 45 -18.52 5.71 -1.35
CA ARG A 45 -19.27 6.98 -1.43
C ARG A 45 -20.31 6.99 -2.55
N GLN A 46 -20.09 6.23 -3.62
CA GLN A 46 -21.07 6.02 -4.69
C GLN A 46 -22.16 5.01 -4.35
N GLY A 47 -22.10 4.35 -3.19
CA GLY A 47 -23.05 3.30 -2.81
C GLY A 47 -22.94 2.00 -3.62
N LYS A 48 -21.88 1.83 -4.43
CA LYS A 48 -21.66 0.61 -5.23
C LYS A 48 -21.18 -0.58 -4.38
N ILE A 49 -20.79 -0.29 -3.16
CA ILE A 49 -20.04 -1.14 -2.25
C ILE A 49 -20.57 -0.81 -0.86
N SER A 50 -20.88 -1.81 -0.04
CA SER A 50 -21.55 -1.60 1.26
C SER A 50 -20.59 -1.27 2.40
N LYS A 51 -19.33 -1.74 2.33
CA LYS A 51 -18.40 -1.65 3.46
C LYS A 51 -16.94 -1.68 3.02
N TRP A 52 -16.13 -0.77 3.53
CA TRP A 52 -14.67 -0.79 3.31
C TRP A 52 -13.91 -0.30 4.54
N PHE A 53 -12.82 -0.99 4.89
CA PHE A 53 -11.95 -0.63 6.00
C PHE A 53 -10.59 -0.18 5.47
N SER A 54 -10.44 1.14 5.30
CA SER A 54 -9.24 1.75 4.73
C SER A 54 -8.05 1.70 5.70
N GLY A 55 -6.90 1.22 5.24
CA GLY A 55 -5.59 1.26 5.89
C GLY A 55 -4.70 2.43 5.45
N ILE A 56 -5.23 3.41 4.71
CA ILE A 56 -4.50 4.59 4.24
C ILE A 56 -3.63 5.19 5.36
N GLY A 57 -2.32 5.28 5.10
CA GLY A 57 -1.31 5.75 6.05
C GLY A 57 -0.51 4.64 6.73
N GLN A 58 -0.93 3.37 6.61
CA GLN A 58 -0.26 2.20 7.21
C GLN A 58 0.40 1.29 6.16
N GLU A 59 0.47 1.71 4.90
CA GLU A 59 0.98 0.89 3.80
C GLU A 59 2.44 0.49 4.02
N ALA A 60 3.25 1.44 4.48
CA ALA A 60 4.67 1.25 4.73
C ALA A 60 4.96 0.11 5.73
N ILE A 61 4.10 -0.08 6.73
CA ILE A 61 4.24 -1.14 7.74
C ILE A 61 4.06 -2.50 7.06
N SER A 62 2.92 -2.68 6.39
CA SER A 62 2.59 -3.96 5.74
C SER A 62 3.55 -4.32 4.61
N VAL A 63 3.93 -3.36 3.77
CA VAL A 63 4.87 -3.56 2.67
C VAL A 63 6.29 -3.78 3.19
N GLY A 64 6.72 -2.97 4.17
CA GLY A 64 8.07 -3.05 4.73
C GLY A 64 8.34 -4.40 5.39
N VAL A 65 7.41 -4.88 6.22
CA VAL A 65 7.48 -6.22 6.83
C VAL A 65 7.52 -7.30 5.76
N THR A 66 6.59 -7.25 4.80
CA THR A 66 6.49 -8.29 3.76
C THR A 66 7.72 -8.36 2.86
N MET A 67 8.35 -7.23 2.56
CA MET A 67 9.56 -7.14 1.72
C MET A 67 10.84 -7.53 2.47
N ALA A 68 10.81 -7.58 3.80
CA ALA A 68 11.93 -8.00 4.62
C ALA A 68 11.89 -9.50 4.98
N MET A 69 10.78 -10.17 4.67
CA MET A 69 10.55 -11.59 4.93
C MET A 69 10.86 -12.41 3.68
N GLU A 70 11.19 -13.69 3.88
CA GLU A 70 11.31 -14.67 2.81
C GLU A 70 9.91 -15.08 2.30
N ASP A 71 9.83 -15.64 1.10
CA ASP A 71 8.57 -15.97 0.44
C ASP A 71 7.81 -17.14 1.12
N GLU A 72 8.51 -18.01 1.83
CA GLU A 72 7.93 -19.16 2.53
C GLU A 72 7.46 -18.82 3.96
N GLU A 73 7.85 -17.66 4.49
CA GLU A 73 7.51 -17.28 5.86
C GLU A 73 6.04 -16.90 6.00
N TYR A 74 5.45 -17.37 7.10
CA TYR A 74 4.06 -17.11 7.45
C TYR A 74 3.86 -15.71 8.03
N ILE A 75 2.83 -15.03 7.53
CA ILE A 75 2.33 -13.76 8.08
C ILE A 75 0.90 -14.01 8.54
N LEU A 76 0.56 -13.52 9.74
CA LEU A 76 -0.80 -13.51 10.26
C LEU A 76 -1.37 -12.09 10.15
N PRO A 77 -1.88 -11.67 8.99
CA PRO A 77 -2.38 -10.32 8.78
C PRO A 77 -3.67 -10.07 9.56
N MET A 78 -3.87 -8.82 9.99
CA MET A 78 -5.13 -8.34 10.56
C MET A 78 -5.83 -7.38 9.56
N HIS A 79 -6.86 -6.68 10.04
CA HIS A 79 -7.50 -5.60 9.28
C HIS A 79 -6.46 -4.52 8.90
N ARG A 80 -6.67 -3.85 7.76
CA ARG A 80 -5.78 -2.79 7.22
C ARG A 80 -4.40 -3.25 6.73
N ASN A 81 -4.18 -4.55 6.49
CA ASN A 81 -2.91 -5.08 5.97
C ASN A 81 -2.95 -5.44 4.48
N LEU A 82 -3.65 -4.66 3.65
CA LEU A 82 -3.75 -4.90 2.20
C LEU A 82 -2.37 -4.95 1.50
N GLY A 83 -1.40 -4.21 2.02
CA GLY A 83 -0.01 -4.22 1.52
C GLY A 83 0.64 -5.59 1.57
N VAL A 84 0.29 -6.47 2.52
CA VAL A 84 0.83 -7.84 2.61
C VAL A 84 0.43 -8.63 1.37
N PHE A 85 -0.87 -8.69 1.08
CA PHE A 85 -1.40 -9.48 -0.03
C PHE A 85 -0.96 -8.95 -1.39
N THR A 86 -0.91 -7.62 -1.53
CA THR A 86 -0.50 -6.99 -2.80
C THR A 86 0.99 -7.15 -3.09
N THR A 87 1.83 -7.21 -2.04
CA THR A 87 3.28 -7.43 -2.14
C THR A 87 3.61 -8.90 -2.39
N ARG A 88 2.94 -9.85 -1.72
CA ARG A 88 3.06 -11.30 -2.00
C ARG A 88 2.42 -11.74 -3.33
N GLY A 89 2.05 -10.81 -4.21
CA GLY A 89 1.57 -11.12 -5.56
C GLY A 89 0.21 -11.81 -5.62
N ILE A 90 -0.61 -11.77 -4.56
CA ILE A 90 -1.93 -12.42 -4.58
C ILE A 90 -2.80 -11.76 -5.67
N PRO A 91 -3.47 -12.54 -6.54
CA PRO A 91 -4.36 -12.01 -7.55
C PRO A 91 -5.48 -11.16 -6.95
N LEU A 92 -5.64 -9.94 -7.45
CA LEU A 92 -6.66 -8.99 -6.95
C LEU A 92 -8.08 -9.54 -7.10
N PHE A 93 -8.35 -10.27 -8.17
CA PHE A 93 -9.63 -10.95 -8.38
C PHE A 93 -9.98 -11.84 -7.17
N ARG A 94 -9.03 -12.66 -6.71
CA ARG A 94 -9.23 -13.55 -5.55
C ARG A 94 -9.49 -12.74 -4.27
N LEU A 95 -8.74 -11.66 -4.04
CA LEU A 95 -8.94 -10.80 -2.87
C LEU A 95 -10.32 -10.15 -2.85
N PHE A 96 -10.79 -9.65 -4.00
CA PHE A 96 -12.10 -9.01 -4.09
C PHE A 96 -13.26 -10.00 -4.07
N CYS A 97 -13.10 -11.21 -4.62
CA CYS A 97 -14.07 -12.29 -4.48
C CYS A 97 -14.25 -12.68 -3.01
N GLN A 98 -13.16 -12.91 -2.28
CA GLN A 98 -13.19 -13.20 -0.84
C GLN A 98 -13.93 -12.12 -0.05
N TRP A 99 -13.66 -10.84 -0.35
CA TRP A 99 -14.35 -9.72 0.30
C TRP A 99 -15.84 -9.62 -0.07
N GLN A 100 -16.22 -10.01 -1.29
CA GLN A 100 -17.62 -10.06 -1.75
C GLN A 100 -18.37 -11.31 -1.27
N GLY A 101 -17.70 -12.30 -0.67
CA GLY A 101 -18.27 -13.60 -0.32
C GLY A 101 -18.53 -14.49 -1.54
N LYS A 102 -17.72 -14.33 -2.60
CA LYS A 102 -17.76 -15.14 -3.83
C LYS A 102 -16.54 -16.03 -3.96
#